data_AF-A0A534LJR4-F1
#
_entry.id   AF-A0A534LJR4-F1
#
_cell.length_a   1.000
_cell.length_b   1.000
_cell.length_c   1.000
_cell.angle_alpha   90.00
_cell.angle_beta   90.00
_cell.angle_gamma   90.00
#
_symmetry.space_group_name_H-M   'P 1'
#
loop_
_entity.id
_entity.type
_entity.pdbx_description
1 polymer ?
#
loop_
_entity_poly.entity_id
_entity_poly.type
_entity_poly.pdbx_seq_one_letter_code
_entity_poly.pdbx_strand_id
1 'polypeptide(L)'
;MAQDAREEFVDRVKAIDPVFRRGELDAFWPMLRALIGMAPDRADLSKKKSHYLASLAARSLARDDPRSAIDFLDYAERTLNPRDLTPFLLDERSDYRRKAQQAL
;
A
#
# COMPACT_ATOMS: atom_id res chain seq x y z
N MET A 1 -11.64 22.29 -3.27
CA MET A 1 -10.56 21.81 -2.37
C MET A 1 -10.55 20.29 -2.13
N ALA A 2 -11.44 19.47 -2.71
CA ALA A 2 -11.43 18.01 -2.51
C ALA A 2 -10.59 17.21 -3.53
N GLN A 3 -10.34 17.81 -4.70
CA GLN A 3 -9.61 17.23 -5.84
C GLN A 3 -8.09 17.24 -5.62
N ASP A 4 -7.60 18.28 -4.95
CA ASP A 4 -6.18 18.53 -4.65
C ASP A 4 -5.51 17.36 -3.93
N ALA A 5 -6.08 16.91 -2.81
CA ALA A 5 -5.52 15.79 -2.04
C ALA A 5 -5.48 14.45 -2.81
N ARG A 6 -6.41 14.24 -3.76
CA ARG A 6 -6.42 13.03 -4.57
C ARG A 6 -5.37 13.09 -5.68
N GLU A 7 -5.22 14.25 -6.31
CA GLU A 7 -4.20 14.49 -7.33
C GLU A 7 -2.80 14.41 -6.71
N GLU A 8 -2.60 15.08 -5.58
CA GLU A 8 -1.35 15.01 -4.83
C GLU A 8 -1.01 13.58 -4.37
N PHE A 9 -2.00 12.79 -3.91
CA PHE A 9 -1.77 11.37 -3.61
C PHE A 9 -1.24 10.62 -4.83
N VAL A 10 -1.86 10.83 -6.00
CA VAL A 10 -1.47 10.16 -7.25
C VAL A 10 -0.06 10.60 -7.69
N ASP A 11 0.26 11.88 -7.58
CA ASP A 11 1.57 12.39 -7.99
C ASP A 11 2.69 11.91 -7.05
N ARG A 12 2.41 11.85 -5.74
CA ARG A 12 3.32 11.21 -4.78
C ARG A 12 3.51 9.72 -5.09
N VAL A 13 2.44 8.98 -5.44
CA VAL A 13 2.57 7.57 -5.90
C VAL A 13 3.50 7.47 -7.11
N LYS A 14 3.32 8.33 -8.13
CA LYS A 14 4.19 8.34 -9.32
C LYS A 14 5.65 8.62 -8.98
N ALA A 15 5.91 9.47 -7.98
CA ALA A 15 7.26 9.79 -7.53
C ALA A 15 7.94 8.65 -6.76
N ILE A 16 7.19 7.91 -5.92
CA ILE A 16 7.75 6.83 -5.09
C ILE A 16 7.84 5.49 -5.83
N ASP A 17 6.99 5.24 -6.83
CA ASP A 17 6.94 3.94 -7.51
C ASP A 17 8.28 3.55 -8.17
N PRO A 18 9.02 4.47 -8.83
CA PRO A 18 10.35 4.18 -9.35
C PRO A 18 11.37 3.78 -8.27
N VAL A 19 11.29 4.35 -7.06
CA VAL A 19 12.17 4.02 -5.94
C VAL A 19 11.95 2.56 -5.51
N PHE A 20 10.69 2.15 -5.35
CA PHE A 20 10.35 0.74 -5.11
C PHE A 20 10.78 -0.17 -6.26
N ARG A 21 10.63 0.28 -7.51
CA ARG A 21 11.06 -0.51 -8.68
C ARG A 21 12.55 -0.81 -8.66
N ARG A 22 13.39 0.15 -8.25
CA ARG A 22 14.84 -0.01 -8.12
C ARG A 22 15.28 -0.84 -6.92
N GLY A 23 14.35 -1.22 -6.03
CA GLY A 23 14.67 -2.00 -4.83
C GLY A 23 15.30 -1.16 -3.71
N GLU A 24 15.21 0.16 -3.78
CA GLU A 24 15.75 1.10 -2.80
C GLU A 24 14.84 1.18 -1.55
N LEU A 25 14.66 0.06 -0.85
CA LEU A 25 13.66 -0.05 0.23
C LEU A 25 13.89 0.94 1.37
N ASP A 26 15.15 1.20 1.73
CA ASP A 26 15.50 2.16 2.80
C ASP A 26 15.03 3.59 2.47
N ALA A 27 15.13 4.00 1.20
CA ALA A 27 14.62 5.29 0.73
C ALA A 27 13.09 5.25 0.53
N PHE A 28 12.56 4.11 0.12
CA PHE A 28 11.14 3.94 -0.17
C PHE A 28 10.26 4.02 1.09
N TRP A 29 10.65 3.36 2.18
CA TRP A 29 9.82 3.25 3.39
C TRP A 29 9.42 4.59 4.00
N PRO A 30 10.32 5.57 4.21
CA PRO A 30 9.95 6.90 4.69
C PRO A 30 8.95 7.60 3.76
N MET A 31 9.12 7.48 2.45
CA MET A 31 8.22 8.10 1.47
C MET A 31 6.83 7.45 1.48
N LEU A 32 6.78 6.12 1.58
CA LEU A 32 5.52 5.38 1.72
C LEU A 32 4.77 5.82 2.99
N ARG A 33 5.47 5.94 4.13
CA ARG A 33 4.84 6.38 5.38
C ARG A 33 4.24 7.78 5.25
N ALA A 34 4.95 8.70 4.62
CA ALA A 34 4.45 10.05 4.36
C ALA A 34 3.23 10.04 3.42
N LEU A 35 3.22 9.19 2.39
CA LEU A 35 2.08 9.02 1.49
C LEU A 35 0.84 8.48 2.23
N ILE A 36 1.00 7.42 3.03
CA ILE A 36 -0.12 6.78 3.74
C ILE A 36 -0.68 7.69 4.84
N GLY A 37 0.15 8.52 5.47
CA GLY A 37 -0.27 9.51 6.46
C GLY A 37 -1.07 10.71 5.92
N MET A 38 -1.12 10.88 4.59
CA MET A 38 -1.79 12.02 3.97
C MET A 38 -3.33 11.92 4.09
N ALA A 39 -4.00 12.96 4.57
CA ALA A 39 -5.46 13.06 4.65
C ALA A 39 -6.11 11.80 5.28
N PRO A 40 -5.88 11.54 6.58
CA PRO A 40 -6.30 10.31 7.26
C PRO A 40 -7.81 10.10 7.30
N ASP A 41 -8.60 11.18 7.33
CA ASP A 41 -10.07 11.11 7.46
C ASP A 41 -10.82 10.94 6.12
N ARG A 42 -10.07 10.77 5.01
CA ARG A 42 -10.64 10.68 3.65
C ARG A 42 -10.82 9.22 3.23
N ALA A 43 -12.05 8.71 3.37
CA ALA A 43 -12.39 7.34 3.02
C ALA A 43 -12.09 6.97 1.54
N ASP A 44 -12.22 7.92 0.60
CA ASP A 44 -11.85 7.71 -0.80
C ASP A 44 -10.34 7.49 -0.98
N LEU A 45 -9.52 8.15 -0.16
CA LEU A 45 -8.07 7.94 -0.12
C LEU A 45 -7.70 6.67 0.65
N SER A 46 -8.43 6.29 1.70
CA SER A 46 -8.25 5.01 2.39
C SER A 46 -8.32 3.84 1.41
N LYS A 47 -9.27 3.87 0.47
CA LYS A 47 -9.39 2.85 -0.60
C LYS A 47 -8.19 2.85 -1.54
N LYS A 48 -7.72 4.02 -1.97
CA LYS A 48 -6.52 4.14 -2.84
C LYS A 48 -5.25 3.67 -2.16
N LYS A 49 -5.06 4.04 -0.89
CA LYS A 49 -3.96 3.57 -0.04
C LYS A 49 -3.98 2.05 0.09
N SER A 50 -5.15 1.48 0.38
CA SER A 50 -5.31 0.02 0.50
C SER A 50 -4.91 -0.68 -0.80
N HIS A 51 -5.42 -0.21 -1.94
CA HIS A 51 -5.08 -0.80 -3.23
C HIS A 51 -3.59 -0.65 -3.57
N TYR A 52 -2.99 0.49 -3.28
CA TYR A 52 -1.56 0.68 -3.52
C TYR A 52 -0.69 -0.25 -2.66
N LEU A 53 -1.00 -0.42 -1.38
CA LEU A 53 -0.28 -1.34 -0.49
C LEU A 53 -0.47 -2.80 -0.93
N ALA A 54 -1.67 -3.20 -1.37
CA ALA A 54 -1.90 -4.52 -1.95
C ALA A 54 -1.08 -4.73 -3.24
N SER A 55 -0.98 -3.71 -4.11
CA SER A 55 -0.15 -3.75 -5.32
C SER A 55 1.35 -3.91 -5.00
N LEU A 56 1.85 -3.23 -3.97
CA LEU A 56 3.24 -3.41 -3.49
C LEU A 56 3.47 -4.83 -2.97
N ALA A 57 2.51 -5.39 -2.23
CA ALA A 57 2.59 -6.77 -1.77
C ALA A 57 2.60 -7.76 -2.94
N ALA A 58 1.69 -7.61 -3.91
CA ALA A 58 1.64 -8.44 -5.11
C ALA A 58 2.95 -8.40 -5.91
N ARG A 59 3.56 -7.21 -6.04
CA ARG A 59 4.82 -7.02 -6.76
C ARG A 59 6.03 -7.54 -6.00
N SER A 60 5.97 -7.55 -4.67
CA SER A 60 7.01 -8.18 -3.84
C SER A 60 6.95 -9.70 -3.97
N LEU A 61 5.74 -10.28 -3.97
CA LEU A 61 5.55 -11.70 -4.27
C LEU A 61 6.05 -12.08 -5.66
N ALA A 62 5.78 -11.25 -6.67
CA ALA A 62 6.29 -11.48 -8.03
C ALA A 62 7.83 -11.39 -8.14
N ARG A 63 8.52 -10.91 -7.09
CA ARG A 63 9.98 -10.83 -6.97
C ARG A 63 10.55 -11.86 -5.99
N ASP A 64 9.75 -12.87 -5.60
CA ASP A 64 10.08 -13.86 -4.59
C ASP A 64 10.48 -13.24 -3.23
N ASP A 65 9.87 -12.10 -2.89
CA ASP A 65 10.03 -11.42 -1.60
C ASP A 65 8.73 -11.46 -0.77
N PRO A 66 8.40 -12.62 -0.18
CA PRO A 66 7.20 -12.77 0.66
C PRO A 66 7.29 -11.99 1.97
N ARG A 67 8.50 -11.66 2.45
CA ARG A 67 8.68 -10.87 3.69
C ARG A 67 8.24 -9.44 3.48
N SER A 68 8.72 -8.77 2.44
CA SER A 68 8.26 -7.41 2.11
C SER A 68 6.77 -7.39 1.78
N ALA A 69 6.24 -8.45 1.15
CA ALA A 69 4.81 -8.56 0.91
C ALA A 69 3.99 -8.51 2.21
N ILE A 70 4.42 -9.27 3.23
CA ILE A 70 3.78 -9.25 4.55
C ILE A 70 3.94 -7.87 5.20
N ASP A 71 5.12 -7.25 5.12
CA ASP A 71 5.36 -5.93 5.72
C ASP A 71 4.40 -4.86 5.17
N PHE A 72 4.14 -4.86 3.86
CA PHE A 72 3.16 -3.93 3.26
C PHE A 72 1.73 -4.20 3.73
N LEU A 73 1.34 -5.47 3.87
CA LEU A 73 0.00 -5.86 4.31
C LEU A 73 -0.21 -5.54 5.79
N ASP A 74 0.79 -5.80 6.64
CA ASP A 74 0.81 -5.41 8.05
C ASP A 74 0.73 -3.90 8.21
N TYR A 75 1.45 -3.16 7.37
CA TYR A 75 1.38 -1.71 7.39
C TYR A 75 -0.02 -1.20 7.01
N ALA A 76 -0.67 -1.83 6.02
CA ALA A 76 -2.04 -1.50 5.64
C ALA A 76 -3.05 -1.78 6.76
N GLU A 77 -2.86 -2.87 7.50
CA GLU A 77 -3.73 -3.25 8.64
C GLU A 77 -3.58 -2.27 9.81
N ARG A 78 -2.36 -1.80 10.10
CA ARG A 78 -2.08 -0.88 11.21
C ARG A 78 -2.53 0.56 10.93
N THR A 79 -2.57 0.96 9.66
CA THR A 79 -2.76 2.38 9.28
C THR A 79 -4.12 2.72 8.71
N LEU A 80 -4.83 1.76 8.11
CA LEU A 80 -6.09 2.03 7.43
C LEU A 80 -7.28 1.59 8.27
N ASN A 81 -8.28 2.47 8.39
CA ASN A 81 -9.52 2.13 9.05
C ASN A 81 -10.32 1.12 8.19
N PRO A 82 -10.59 -0.10 8.68
CA PRO A 82 -11.32 -1.11 7.90
C PRO A 82 -12.74 -0.66 7.54
N ARG A 83 -13.34 0.27 8.29
CA ARG A 83 -14.68 0.83 7.99
C ARG A 83 -14.72 1.64 6.70
N ASP A 84 -13.58 2.14 6.22
CA ASP A 84 -13.50 2.91 4.98
C ASP A 84 -13.30 2.02 3.74
N LEU A 85 -13.03 0.72 3.96
CA LEU A 85 -12.66 -0.23 2.92
C LEU A 85 -13.86 -1.05 2.46
N THR A 86 -13.84 -1.43 1.19
CA THR A 86 -14.84 -2.37 0.66
C THR A 86 -14.43 -3.80 1.01
N PRO A 87 -15.39 -4.74 1.10
CA PRO A 87 -15.08 -6.16 1.29
C PRO A 87 -14.03 -6.67 0.29
N PHE A 88 -14.16 -6.28 -0.98
CA PHE A 88 -13.19 -6.61 -2.03
C PHE A 88 -11.74 -6.24 -1.67
N LEU A 89 -11.49 -5.05 -1.11
CA LEU A 89 -10.12 -4.64 -0.73
C LEU A 89 -9.60 -5.40 0.50
N LEU A 90 -10.49 -5.83 1.39
CA LEU A 90 -10.14 -6.66 2.53
C LEU A 90 -9.76 -8.08 2.08
N ASP A 91 -10.56 -8.64 1.17
CA ASP A 91 -10.36 -9.97 0.60
C ASP A 91 -9.07 -10.02 -0.24
N GLU A 92 -8.84 -9.03 -1.10
CA GLU A 92 -7.62 -8.89 -1.91
C GLU A 92 -6.36 -8.96 -1.04
N ARG A 93 -6.32 -8.20 0.06
CA ARG A 93 -5.19 -8.21 1.00
C ARG A 93 -5.04 -9.55 1.72
N SER A 94 -6.16 -10.17 2.08
CA SER A 94 -6.16 -11.48 2.75
C SER A 94 -5.61 -12.59 1.84
N ASP A 95 -5.95 -12.54 0.55
CA ASP A 95 -5.43 -13.48 -0.44
C ASP A 95 -3.93 -13.31 -0.67
N TYR A 96 -3.43 -12.07 -0.78
CA TYR A 96 -1.99 -11.83 -0.86
C TYR A 96 -1.25 -12.24 0.42
N ARG A 97 -1.84 -12.02 1.60
CA ARG A 97 -1.26 -12.48 2.86
C ARG A 97 -1.12 -13.99 2.88
N ARG A 98 -2.17 -14.72 2.48
CA ARG A 98 -2.12 -16.18 2.39
C ARG A 98 -1.02 -16.66 1.45
N LYS A 99 -0.92 -16.06 0.26
CA LYS A 99 0.14 -16.39 -0.72
C LYS A 99 1.54 -16.12 -0.16
N ALA A 100 1.73 -15.00 0.52
CA ALA A 100 3.01 -14.65 1.13
C ALA A 100 3.41 -15.64 2.23
N GLN A 101 2.46 -16.02 3.10
CA GLN A 101 2.69 -16.99 4.17
C GLN A 101 3.02 -18.40 3.63
N GLN A 102 2.45 -18.79 2.48
CA GLN A 102 2.76 -20.05 1.83
C GLN A 102 4.15 -20.09 1.17
N ALA A 103 4.72 -18.93 0.87
CA ALA A 103 6.02 -18.78 0.24
C ALA A 103 7.16 -18.56 1.25
N LEU A 104 6.86 -18.51 2.56
CA LEU A 104 7.83 -18.48 3.66
C LEU A 104 8.21 -19.90 4.10
#